data_AF-A0A2I0UYU2-F1
#
_entry.id   AF-A0A2I0UYU2-F1
#
_cell.length_a   1.000
_cell.length_b   1.000
_cell.length_c   1.000
_cell.angle_alpha   90.00
_cell.angle_beta   90.00
_cell.angle_gamma   90.00
#
_symmetry.space_group_name_H-M   'P 1'
#
loop_
_entity.id
_entity.type
_entity.pdbx_description
1 polymer ?
#
loop_
_entity_poly.entity_id
_entity_poly.type
_entity_poly.pdbx_seq_one_letter_code
_entity_poly.pdbx_strand_id
1 'polypeptide(L)' 'MRRDQISYFIYPCAYFIVRTINQWRKQESITWGENVMTMIGLLFFIYLLILMWNWSNKPYQWEKKDKET' A
#
# COMPACT_ATOMS: atom_id res chain seq x y z
N MET A 1 -3.69 -12.79 -1.82
CA MET A 1 -3.87 -11.59 -0.98
C MET A 1 -5.12 -11.80 -0.15
N ARG A 2 -5.06 -11.64 1.17
CA ARG A 2 -6.26 -11.77 1.99
C ARG A 2 -7.13 -10.51 1.86
N ARG A 3 -8.44 -10.61 2.11
CA ARG A 3 -9.39 -9.48 1.93
C ARG A 3 -9.05 -8.27 2.83
N ASP A 4 -8.57 -8.53 4.04
CA ASP A 4 -8.07 -7.53 4.99
C ASP A 4 -6.81 -6.81 4.51
N GLN A 5 -6.01 -7.41 3.62
CA GLN A 5 -4.83 -6.74 3.06
C GLN A 5 -5.20 -5.77 1.94
N ILE A 6 -6.36 -5.95 1.29
CA ILE A 6 -6.80 -5.09 0.19
C ILE A 6 -7.20 -3.70 0.71
N SER A 7 -7.66 -3.60 1.96
CA SER A 7 -7.99 -2.30 2.55
C SER A 7 -6.78 -1.38 2.67
N TYR A 8 -5.55 -1.88 2.66
CA TYR A 8 -4.35 -1.03 2.67
C TYR A 8 -4.23 -0.16 1.41
N PHE A 9 -4.84 -0.55 0.28
CA PHE A 9 -4.82 0.25 -0.94
C PHE A 9 -5.69 1.51 -0.88
N ILE A 10 -6.50 1.68 0.18
CA ILE A 10 -7.26 2.92 0.36
C ILE A 10 -6.37 4.09 0.79
N TYR A 11 -5.24 3.83 1.46
CA TYR A 11 -4.38 4.88 2.01
C TYR A 11 -3.73 5.75 0.94
N PRO A 12 -3.16 5.21 -0.16
CA PRO A 12 -2.64 6.04 -1.25
C PRO A 12 -3.72 6.92 -1.90
N CYS A 13 -4.95 6.40 -2.05
CA CYS A 13 -6.08 7.15 -2.59
C CYS A 13 -6.50 8.29 -1.64
N ALA A 14 -6.60 8.01 -0.34
CA ALA A 14 -6.91 9.02 0.66
C ALA A 14 -5.82 10.11 0.72
N TYR A 15 -4.54 9.72 0.67
CA TYR A 15 -3.42 10.66 0.59
C TYR A 15 -3.50 11.55 -0.65
N PHE A 16 -3.79 10.98 -1.82
CA PHE A 16 -3.95 11.72 -3.06
C PHE A 16 -5.07 12.77 -2.96
N ILE A 17 -6.24 12.39 -2.43
CA ILE A 17 -7.37 13.31 -2.23
C ILE A 17 -6.98 14.44 -1.27
N VAL A 18 -6.41 14.12 -0.11
CA VAL A 18 -6.02 15.12 0.89
C VAL A 18 -4.96 16.08 0.34
N ARG A 19 -3.96 15.57 -0.37
CA ARG A 19 -2.91 16.40 -0.99
C ARG A 19 -3.48 17.34 -2.04
N THR A 20 -4.37 16.84 -2.89
CA THR A 20 -5.00 17.62 -3.95
C THR A 20 -5.91 18.72 -3.38
N ILE A 21 -6.72 18.40 -2.37
CA ILE A 21 -7.54 19.38 -1.65
C ILE A 21 -6.66 20.43 -0.97
N ASN A 22 -5.53 20.04 -0.38
CA ASN A 22 -4.61 20.98 0.26
C ASN A 22 -3.97 21.96 -0.74
N GLN A 23 -3.52 21.48 -1.91
CA GLN A 23 -3.00 22.36 -2.97
C GLN A 23 -4.09 23.31 -3.49
N TRP A 24 -5.30 22.79 -3.70
CA TRP A 24 -6.44 23.60 -4.10
C TRP A 24 -6.77 24.70 -3.09
N ARG A 25 -6.79 24.38 -1.78
CA ARG A 25 -7.03 25.36 -0.70
C ARG A 25 -5.97 26.45 -0.63
N LYS A 26 -4.72 26.12 -0.95
CA LYS A 26 -3.61 27.07 -0.96
C LYS A 26 -3.52 27.91 -2.24
N GLN A 27 -4.42 27.68 -3.19
CA GLN A 27 -4.36 28.26 -4.54
C GLN A 27 -3.02 27.98 -5.25
N GLU A 28 -2.33 26.90 -4.85
CA GLU A 28 -1.14 26.40 -5.53
C GLU A 28 -1.57 25.68 -6.82
N SER A 29 -0.70 25.67 -7.83
CA SER A 29 -0.93 24.83 -9.00
C SER A 29 -0.99 23.36 -8.57
N ILE A 30 -2.05 22.68 -8.98
CA ILE A 30 -2.20 21.25 -8.67
C ILE A 30 -1.17 20.50 -9.51
N THR A 31 -0.16 19.93 -8.84
CA THR A 31 0.88 19.13 -9.48
C THR A 31 0.38 17.71 -9.72
N TRP A 32 -0.53 17.56 -10.70
CA TRP A 32 -1.17 16.29 -11.04
C TRP A 32 -0.17 15.16 -11.27
N GLY A 33 0.89 15.42 -12.04
CA GLY A 33 1.92 14.43 -12.35
C GLY A 33 2.60 13.88 -11.09
N GLU A 34 3.05 14.76 -10.20
CA GLU A 34 3.72 14.40 -8.94
C GLU A 34 2.76 13.66 -7.99
N ASN A 35 1.54 14.14 -7.85
CA ASN A 35 0.54 13.52 -6.98
C ASN A 35 0.18 12.11 -7.47
N VAL A 36 -0.06 11.94 -8.77
CA VAL A 36 -0.38 10.63 -9.37
C VAL A 36 0.81 9.69 -9.28
N MET A 37 2.02 10.16 -9.59
CA MET A 37 3.25 9.34 -9.47
C MET A 37 3.49 8.90 -8.03
N THR A 38 3.27 9.78 -7.06
CA THR A 38 3.38 9.45 -5.63
C THR A 38 2.33 8.41 -5.23
N MET A 39 1.08 8.55 -5.69
CA MET A 39 0.02 7.57 -5.43
C MET A 39 0.39 6.19 -6.01
N ILE A 40 0.82 6.14 -7.27
CA ILE A 40 1.25 4.88 -7.93
C ILE A 40 2.44 4.27 -7.18
N GLY A 41 3.43 5.07 -6.80
CA GLY A 41 4.59 4.61 -6.02
C GLY A 41 4.19 3.99 -4.69
N LEU A 42 3.26 4.62 -3.96
CA LEU A 42 2.73 4.09 -2.70
C LEU A 42 1.90 2.82 -2.90
N LEU A 43 1.08 2.73 -3.95
CA LEU A 43 0.34 1.51 -4.30
C LEU A 43 1.31 0.35 -4.56
N PHE A 44 2.36 0.59 -5.36
CA PHE A 44 3.39 -0.41 -5.65
C PHE A 44 4.16 -0.83 -4.39
N PHE A 45 4.53 0.13 -3.54
CA PHE A 45 5.23 -0.15 -2.28
C PHE A 45 4.39 -1.03 -1.33
N ILE A 46 3.11 -0.71 -1.15
CA ILE A 46 2.19 -1.52 -0.33
C ILE A 46 2.04 -2.93 -0.92
N TYR A 47 1.93 -3.05 -2.24
CA TYR A 47 1.90 -4.35 -2.90
C TYR A 47 3.15 -5.19 -2.61
N LEU A 48 4.34 -4.59 -2.69
CA LEU A 48 5.60 -5.28 -2.36
C LEU A 48 5.63 -5.74 -0.90
N LEU A 49 5.22 -4.90 0.05
CA LEU A 49 5.16 -5.28 1.46
C LEU A 49 4.23 -6.47 1.70
N ILE A 50 3.06 -6.48 1.06
CA ILE A 50 2.10 -7.57 1.20
C ILE A 50 2.64 -8.85 0.53
N LEU A 51 3.35 -8.72 -0.59
CA LEU A 51 4.02 -9.85 -1.23
C LEU A 51 5.08 -10.45 -0.31
N MET A 52 5.93 -9.63 0.30
CA MET A 52 6.94 -10.07 1.27
C MET A 52 6.31 -10.72 2.51
N TRP A 53 5.25 -10.13 3.05
CA TRP A 53 4.50 -10.68 4.19
C TRP A 53 3.89 -12.05 3.88
N ASN A 54 3.29 -12.20 2.70
CA ASN A 54 2.71 -13.47 2.30
C ASN A 54 3.79 -14.52 2.00
N TRP A 55 4.95 -14.08 1.50
CA TRP A 55 6.10 -14.94 1.30
C TRP A 55 6.70 -15.41 2.63
N SER A 56 6.85 -14.54 3.63
CA SER A 56 7.40 -14.92 4.95
C SER A 56 6.50 -15.86 5.76
N ASN A 57 5.19 -15.83 5.54
CA ASN A 57 4.27 -16.77 6.21
C ASN A 57 4.43 -18.22 5.75
N LYS A 58 4.91 -18.47 4.52
CA LYS A 58 5.10 -19.85 4.01
C LYS A 58 6.15 -20.64 4.80
N PRO A 59 7.40 -20.18 4.97
CA PRO A 59 8.40 -20.91 5.75
C PRO A 59 8.02 -21.02 7.24
N TYR A 60 7.35 -20.00 7.80
CA TYR A 60 6.85 -20.06 9.18
C TYR A 60 5.83 -21.20 9.39
N GLN A 61 4.96 -21.45 8.39
CA GLN A 61 4.02 -22.56 8.44
C GLN A 61 4.68 -23.93 8.20
N TRP A 62 5.78 -23.98 7.45
CA TRP A 62 6.56 -25.21 7.29
C TRP A 62 7.19 -25.66 8.61
N GLU A 63 7.81 -24.74 9.35
CA GLU A 63 8.42 -25.04 10.66
C GLU A 63 7.39 -25.47 11.72
N LYS A 64 6.16 -24.92 11.68
CA LYS A 64 5.07 -25.36 12.57
C LYS A 64 4.61 -26.79 12.28
N LYS A 65 4.54 -27.16 11.00
CA LYS A 65 4.05 -28.48 10.58
C LYS A 65 5.02 -29.59 10.96
N ASP A 66 6.33 -29.32 10.86
CA ASP A 66 7.39 -30.27 11.26
C ASP A 66 7.46 -30.50 12.78
N LYS A 67 6.88 -29.62 13.61
CA LYS A 67 6.85 -29.77 15.08
C LYS A 67 5.61 -30.51 15.61
N GLU A 68 4.60 -30.73 14.76
CA GLU A 68 3.35 -31.43 15.12
C GLU A 68 3.32 -32.90 14.67
N THR A 69 4.31 -33.34 13.89
CA THR A 69 4.59 -34.74 13.51
C THR A 69 5.78 -35.30 14.25
#